data_AF-A0A0B1S136-F1
#
_entry.id   AF-A0A0B1S136-F1
#
_cell.length_a   1.000
_cell.length_b   1.000
_cell.length_c   1.000
_cell.angle_alpha   90.00
_cell.angle_beta   90.00
_cell.angle_gamma   90.00
#
_symmetry.space_group_name_H-M   'P 1'
#
loop_
_entity.id
_entity.type
_entity.pdbx_description
1 polymer ?
#
loop_
_entity_poly.entity_id
_entity_poly.type
_entity_poly.pdbx_seq_one_letter_code
_entity_poly.pdbx_strand_id
1 'polypeptide(L)'
;MVDTKWTLWGGVYYAASLYTTIGYGNFFPRTTAGRIVSMLYAIFGIPLVFTILCEWGFLYFTWIEYGWNWVNERFCQKSLQRQVEKRHLRER
;
A
#
# COMPACT_ATOMS: atom_id res chain seq x y z
N MET A 1 9.45 -20.36 -29.69
CA MET A 1 8.02 -20.01 -29.52
C MET A 1 7.99 -18.53 -29.22
N VAL A 2 7.33 -17.71 -30.03
CA VAL A 2 7.26 -16.27 -29.75
C VAL A 2 6.31 -16.10 -28.58
N ASP A 3 6.85 -15.85 -27.38
CA ASP A 3 6.03 -15.52 -26.22
C ASP A 3 5.17 -14.30 -26.55
N THR A 4 3.88 -14.55 -26.74
CA THR A 4 2.93 -13.49 -27.07
C THR A 4 2.81 -12.66 -25.82
N LYS A 5 3.43 -11.47 -25.80
CA LYS A 5 3.45 -10.58 -24.62
C LYS A 5 2.03 -10.27 -24.07
N TRP A 6 1.01 -10.39 -24.92
CA TRP A 6 -0.41 -10.30 -24.57
C TRP A 6 -0.97 -11.63 -24.03
N THR A 7 -0.48 -12.07 -22.87
CA THR A 7 -1.17 -13.06 -22.03
C THR A 7 -2.08 -12.34 -21.04
N LEU A 8 -2.97 -13.07 -20.36
CA LEU A 8 -3.82 -12.50 -19.29
C LEU A 8 -2.96 -11.78 -18.23
N TRP A 9 -1.86 -12.40 -17.81
CA TRP A 9 -0.90 -11.80 -16.87
C TRP A 9 -0.18 -10.58 -17.44
N GLY A 10 0.21 -10.61 -18.71
CA GLY A 10 0.79 -9.44 -19.40
C GLY A 10 -0.20 -8.27 -19.49
N GLY A 11 -1.48 -8.56 -19.72
CA GLY A 11 -2.55 -7.56 -19.72
C GLY A 11 -2.80 -6.96 -18.34
N VAL A 12 -2.81 -7.78 -17.28
CA VAL A 12 -2.90 -7.28 -15.89
C VAL A 12 -1.70 -6.40 -15.55
N TYR A 13 -0.49 -6.80 -15.93
CA TYR A 13 0.71 -5.99 -15.73
C TYR A 13 0.62 -4.64 -16.47
N TYR A 14 0.14 -4.64 -17.72
CA TYR A 14 -0.12 -3.43 -18.47
C TYR A 14 -1.12 -2.50 -17.76
N ALA A 15 -2.29 -3.04 -17.38
CA ALA A 15 -3.34 -2.30 -16.71
C ALA A 15 -2.85 -1.70 -15.39
N ALA A 16 -2.13 -2.49 -14.58
CA ALA A 16 -1.54 -2.02 -13.34
C ALA A 16 -0.57 -0.86 -13.59
N SER A 17 0.37 -0.99 -14.53
CA SER A 17 1.35 0.07 -14.85
C SER A 17 0.71 1.35 -15.41
N LEU A 18 -0.45 1.21 -16.07
CA LEU A 18 -1.21 2.33 -16.62
C LEU A 18 -1.95 3.09 -15.51
N TYR A 19 -2.62 2.38 -14.61
CA TYR A 19 -3.37 2.98 -13.51
C TYR A 19 -2.50 3.58 -12.42
N THR A 20 -1.35 2.97 -12.13
CA THR A 20 -0.36 3.53 -11.21
C THR A 20 0.45 4.66 -11.83
N THR A 21 0.18 5.00 -13.10
CA THR A 21 0.90 6.02 -13.88
C THR A 21 2.42 5.76 -13.99
N ILE A 22 2.89 4.53 -13.71
CA ILE A 22 4.30 4.16 -13.85
C ILE A 22 4.71 4.17 -15.32
N GLY A 23 3.89 3.55 -16.19
CA GLY A 23 4.03 3.64 -17.64
C GLY A 23 5.40 3.21 -18.19
N TYR A 24 5.88 2.00 -17.84
CA TYR A 24 7.22 1.51 -18.24
C TYR A 24 7.55 1.56 -19.75
N GLY A 25 6.57 1.72 -20.64
CA GLY A 25 6.78 1.90 -22.08
C GLY A 25 7.30 0.67 -22.83
N ASN A 26 7.62 -0.43 -22.14
CA ASN A 26 8.11 -1.67 -22.73
C ASN A 26 7.00 -2.53 -23.36
N PHE A 27 5.75 -2.30 -22.95
CA PHE A 27 4.58 -3.03 -23.38
C PHE A 27 3.41 -2.06 -23.58
N PHE A 28 2.98 -1.88 -24.84
CA PHE A 28 1.96 -0.90 -25.23
C PHE A 28 1.16 -1.38 -26.44
N PRO A 29 -0.11 -0.95 -26.58
CA PRO A 29 -0.92 -1.24 -27.76
C PRO A 29 -0.32 -0.57 -28.99
N ARG A 30 -0.02 -1.37 -30.01
CA ARG A 30 0.48 -0.87 -31.30
C ARG A 30 -0.63 -0.35 -32.20
N THR A 31 -1.87 -0.81 -32.00
CA THR A 31 -3.03 -0.41 -32.79
C THR A 31 -3.60 0.93 -32.31
N THR A 32 -4.05 1.77 -33.24
CA THR A 32 -4.67 3.07 -32.94
C THR A 32 -5.90 2.90 -32.04
N ALA A 33 -6.75 1.92 -32.35
CA ALA A 33 -7.93 1.60 -31.52
C ALA A 33 -7.54 1.20 -30.08
N GLY A 34 -6.50 0.38 -29.91
CA GLY A 34 -6.05 -0.03 -28.57
C GLY A 34 -5.50 1.13 -27.74
N ARG A 35 -4.87 2.12 -28.38
CA ARG A 35 -4.41 3.35 -27.71
C ARG A 35 -5.58 4.20 -27.22
N ILE A 36 -6.61 4.39 -28.04
CA ILE A 36 -7.81 5.14 -27.67
C ILE A 36 -8.53 4.46 -26.49
N VAL A 37 -8.71 3.13 -26.55
CA VAL A 37 -9.29 2.37 -25.44
C VAL A 37 -8.46 2.52 -24.17
N SER A 38 -7.14 2.45 -24.27
CA SER A 38 -6.24 2.62 -23.11
C SER A 38 -6.31 4.02 -22.50
N MET A 39 -6.48 5.06 -23.33
CA MET A 39 -6.69 6.43 -22.84
C MET A 39 -8.01 6.57 -22.08
N LEU A 40 -9.11 6.06 -22.63
CA LEU A 40 -10.41 6.06 -21.95
C LEU A 40 -10.37 5.26 -20.63
N TYR A 41 -9.71 4.11 -20.66
CA TYR A 41 -9.51 3.26 -19.50
C TYR A 41 -8.69 3.97 -18.40
N ALA A 42 -7.65 4.71 -18.77
CA ALA A 42 -6.84 5.48 -17.83
C ALA A 42 -7.63 6.59 -17.14
N ILE A 43 -8.53 7.29 -17.85
CA ILE A 43 -9.34 8.39 -17.29
C ILE A 43 -10.19 7.92 -16.11
N PHE A 44 -10.80 6.73 -16.20
CA PHE A 44 -11.62 6.20 -15.11
C PHE A 44 -10.82 5.39 -14.09
N GLY A 45 -9.79 4.68 -14.53
CA GLY A 45 -9.02 3.81 -13.65
C GLY A 45 -8.06 4.54 -12.72
N ILE A 46 -7.46 5.66 -13.14
CA ILE A 46 -6.55 6.43 -12.28
C ILE A 46 -7.30 6.97 -11.04
N PRO A 47 -8.46 7.65 -11.16
CA PRO A 47 -9.21 8.10 -9.99
C PRO A 47 -9.61 6.95 -9.06
N LEU A 48 -10.08 5.82 -9.62
CA LEU A 48 -10.52 4.67 -8.84
C LEU A 48 -9.38 4.03 -8.05
N VAL A 49 -8.22 3.84 -8.68
CA VAL A 49 -7.03 3.31 -7.99
C VAL A 49 -6.52 4.31 -6.95
N PHE A 50 -6.57 5.61 -7.26
CA PHE A 50 -6.15 6.65 -6.32
C PHE A 50 -7.01 6.67 -5.04
N THR A 51 -8.34 6.56 -5.13
CA THR A 51 -9.21 6.52 -3.94
C THR A 51 -8.93 5.28 -3.08
N ILE A 52 -8.76 4.12 -3.72
CA ILE A 52 -8.37 2.89 -3.02
C ILE A 52 -7.01 3.10 -2.34
N LEU A 53 -6.00 3.62 -3.04
CA LEU A 53 -4.69 3.87 -2.45
C LEU A 53 -4.76 4.78 -1.22
N CYS A 54 -5.60 5.83 -1.23
CA CYS A 54 -5.81 6.69 -0.08
C CYS A 54 -6.41 5.92 1.11
N GLU A 55 -7.51 5.18 0.90
CA GLU A 55 -8.16 4.40 1.96
C GLU A 55 -7.21 3.39 2.59
N TRP A 56 -6.49 2.65 1.76
CA TRP A 56 -5.49 1.69 2.22
C TRP A 56 -4.34 2.39 2.95
N GLY A 57 -3.89 3.55 2.47
CA GLY A 57 -2.86 4.36 3.13
C GLY A 57 -3.24 4.79 4.54
N PHE A 58 -4.47 5.28 4.74
CA PHE A 58 -4.97 5.61 6.07
C PHE A 58 -5.07 4.39 6.98
N LEU A 59 -5.58 3.28 6.46
CA LEU A 59 -5.64 2.03 7.21
C LEU A 59 -4.24 1.64 7.69
N TYR A 60 -3.26 1.56 6.80
CA TYR A 60 -1.87 1.23 7.18
C TYR A 60 -1.30 2.18 8.24
N PHE A 61 -1.54 3.49 8.08
CA PHE A 61 -1.09 4.48 9.07
C PHE A 61 -1.70 4.23 10.45
N THR A 62 -3.01 3.98 10.54
CA THR A 62 -3.68 3.68 11.82
C THR A 62 -3.18 2.39 12.45
N TRP A 63 -2.90 1.35 11.67
CA TRP A 63 -2.30 0.11 12.18
C TRP A 63 -0.90 0.36 12.78
N ILE A 64 -0.11 1.20 12.11
CA ILE A 64 1.23 1.57 12.59
C ILE A 64 1.13 2.37 13.89
N GLU A 65 0.25 3.37 13.97
CA GLU A 65 0.06 4.17 15.19
C GLU A 65 -0.47 3.32 16.35
N TYR A 66 -1.44 2.44 16.08
CA TYR A 66 -1.94 1.52 17.08
C TYR A 66 -0.84 0.58 17.59
N GLY A 67 -0.04 0.02 16.68
CA GLY A 67 1.12 -0.79 17.03
C GLY A 67 2.15 -0.01 17.84
N TRP A 68 2.46 1.23 17.45
CA TRP A 68 3.40 2.09 18.14
C TRP A 68 2.94 2.42 19.57
N ASN A 69 1.68 2.82 19.73
CA ASN A 69 1.10 3.13 21.03
C ASN A 69 1.06 1.90 21.93
N TRP A 70 0.67 0.74 21.41
CA TRP A 70 0.69 -0.51 22.16
C TRP A 70 2.09 -0.90 22.63
N VAL A 71 3.11 -0.73 21.78
CA VAL A 71 4.51 -0.96 22.18
C VAL A 71 4.90 0.02 23.29
N ASN A 72 4.62 1.31 23.10
CA ASN A 72 4.98 2.35 24.07
C ASN A 72 4.27 2.15 25.42
N GLU A 73 2.99 1.82 25.43
CA GLU A 73 2.23 1.50 26.64
C GLU A 73 2.80 0.28 27.37
N ARG A 74 3.13 -0.81 26.65
CA ARG A 74 3.77 -1.98 27.25
C ARG A 74 5.13 -1.64 27.88
N PHE A 75 5.91 -0.78 27.25
CA PHE A 75 7.18 -0.32 27.80
C PHE A 75 6.99 0.60 29.02
N CYS A 76 6.02 1.52 28.97
CA CYS A 76 5.67 2.42 30.07
C CYS A 76 5.13 1.64 31.28
N GLN A 77 4.28 0.64 31.05
CA GLN A 77 3.74 -0.17 32.13
C GLN A 77 4.84 -0.99 32.83
N LYS A 78 5.77 -1.55 32.05
CA LYS A 78 6.95 -2.25 32.61
C LYS A 78 7.87 -1.33 33.40
N SER A 79 8.05 -0.07 32.99
CA SER A 79 8.87 0.89 33.73
C SER A 79 8.18 1.31 35.03
N LEU A 80 6.86 1.50 35.03
CA LEU A 80 6.07 1.86 36.21
C LEU A 80 6.04 0.73 37.24
N GLN A 81 5.84 -0.53 36.82
CA GLN A 81 5.90 -1.68 37.73
C GLN A 81 7.27 -1.80 38.43
N ARG A 82 8.36 -1.64 37.67
CA ARG A 82 9.72 -1.58 38.25
C ARG A 82 9.90 -0.44 39.24
N GLN A 83 9.23 0.70 39.06
CA GLN A 83 9.28 1.80 40.02
C GLN A 83 8.49 1.51 41.29
N VAL A 84 7.29 0.93 41.19
CA VAL A 84 6.44 0.58 42.34
C VAL A 84 7.12 -0.47 43.22
N GLU A 85 7.70 -1.52 42.62
CA GLU A 85 8.42 -2.56 43.34
C GLU A 85 9.61 -1.98 44.13
N LYS A 86 10.36 -1.05 43.53
CA LYS A 86 11.44 -0.32 44.22
C LYS A 86 10.96 0.59 45.36
N ARG A 87 9.73 1.11 45.30
CA ARG A 87 9.17 1.91 46.41
C ARG A 87 8.78 1.01 47.58
N HIS A 88 8.10 -0.10 47.32
CA HIS A 88 7.73 -1.05 48.39
C HIS A 88 8.94 -1.68 49.10
N LEU A 89 10.03 -1.95 48.40
CA LEU A 89 11.28 -2.41 49.03
C LEU A 89 11.96 -1.34 49.91
N ARG A 90 11.62 -0.06 49.73
CA ARG A 90 12.17 1.06 50.52
C ARG A 90 11.33 1.37 51.76
N GLU A 91 10.07 0.95 51.77
CA GLU A 91 9.11 1.15 52.87
C GLU A 91 9.04 -0.05 53.84
N ARG A 92 9.68 -1.18 53.51
CA ARG A 92 9.89 -2.32 54.42
C ARG A 92 11.29 -2.27 55.01
#